data_AF-A0A914ZYK8-F1
#
_entry.id   AF-A0A914ZYK8-F1
#
_cell.length_a   1.000
_cell.length_b   1.000
_cell.length_c   1.000
_cell.angle_alpha   90.00
_cell.angle_beta   90.00
_cell.angle_gamma   90.00
#
_symmetry.space_group_name_H-M   'P 1'
#
loop_
_entity.id
_entity.type
_entity.pdbx_description
1 polymer ?
#
loop_
_entity_poly.entity_id
_entity_poly.type
_entity_poly.pdbx_seq_one_letter_code
_entity_poly.pdbx_strand_id
1 'polypeptide(L)'
;MLTPSGRFQTNTRLCLSISDFHPDTWNPAWTVSTIITGLLSFMNETAPTLGSLTSTDSEKRVLAKKSREFNLKDRVFCDLFEDLANEIRTELAEEGRRDAAEEAVLEEINSSRRRRHNCVCS
;
A
#
# COMPACT_ATOMS: atom_id res chain seq x y z
N MET A 1 -9.18 10.05 -1.93
CA MET A 1 -8.16 9.09 -1.46
C MET A 1 -7.05 9.86 -0.76
N LEU A 2 -6.59 9.40 0.41
CA LEU A 2 -5.49 10.06 1.15
C LEU A 2 -4.16 9.33 0.92
N THR A 3 -4.16 8.01 1.12
CA THR A 3 -3.00 7.16 0.89
C THR A 3 -2.70 7.01 -0.61
N PRO A 4 -1.45 7.19 -1.06
CA PRO A 4 -1.06 6.95 -2.44
C PRO A 4 -1.27 5.49 -2.86
N SER A 5 -2.12 5.25 -3.87
CA SER A 5 -2.46 3.90 -4.36
C SER A 5 -2.01 3.60 -5.79
N GLY A 6 -1.67 4.64 -6.57
CA GLY A 6 -1.36 4.52 -8.00
C GLY A 6 -2.59 4.43 -8.91
N ARG A 7 -3.80 4.30 -8.35
CA ARG A 7 -5.07 4.26 -9.10
C ARG A 7 -5.77 5.61 -9.16
N PHE A 8 -5.82 6.32 -8.03
CA PHE A 8 -6.44 7.62 -7.89
C PHE A 8 -5.44 8.61 -7.32
N GLN A 9 -5.51 9.84 -7.82
CA GLN A 9 -4.76 10.96 -7.29
C GLN A 9 -5.23 11.26 -5.86
N THR A 10 -4.27 11.51 -4.97
CA THR A 10 -4.56 11.85 -3.59
C THR A 10 -5.19 13.24 -3.51
N ASN A 11 -6.09 13.43 -2.54
CA ASN A 11 -6.75 14.71 -2.27
C ASN A 11 -7.53 15.33 -3.45
N THR A 12 -7.87 14.52 -4.46
CA THR A 12 -8.64 14.95 -5.63
C THR A 12 -10.06 14.37 -5.60
N ARG A 13 -11.05 15.15 -6.06
CA ARG A 13 -12.41 14.65 -6.27
C ARG A 13 -12.45 13.61 -7.39
N LEU A 14 -13.24 12.55 -7.21
CA LEU A 14 -13.40 11.47 -8.18
C LEU A 14 -14.79 11.53 -8.80
N CYS A 15 -14.86 11.36 -10.12
CA CYS A 15 -16.12 11.35 -10.88
C CYS A 15 -16.55 9.90 -11.15
N LEU A 16 -17.34 9.31 -10.26
CA LEU A 16 -17.79 7.93 -10.36
C LEU A 16 -19.31 7.88 -10.52
N SER A 17 -19.88 6.82 -11.09
CA SER A 17 -21.35 6.68 -11.20
C SER A 17 -22.07 6.72 -9.84
N ILE A 18 -21.30 6.51 -8.76
CA ILE A 18 -21.69 6.64 -7.36
C ILE A 18 -21.34 8.00 -6.73
N SER A 19 -21.21 9.07 -7.52
CA SER A 19 -20.85 10.40 -7.03
C SER A 19 -21.82 11.46 -7.53
N ASP A 20 -21.79 12.62 -6.88
CA ASP A 20 -22.63 13.77 -7.19
C ASP A 20 -22.38 14.39 -8.57
N PHE A 21 -21.31 13.96 -9.26
CA PHE A 21 -21.06 14.32 -10.66
C PHE A 21 -22.08 13.71 -11.64
N HIS A 22 -22.79 12.66 -11.23
CA HIS A 22 -23.79 11.96 -12.06
C HIS A 22 -25.15 11.92 -11.35
N PRO A 23 -25.95 13.01 -11.39
CA PRO A 23 -27.25 13.09 -10.71
C PRO A 23 -28.24 12.04 -11.22
N ASP A 24 -28.11 11.61 -12.48
CA ASP A 24 -29.00 10.61 -13.09
C ASP A 24 -28.77 9.18 -12.57
N THR A 25 -27.54 8.88 -12.13
CA THR A 25 -27.18 7.55 -11.61
C THR A 25 -27.07 7.50 -10.09
N TRP A 26 -27.04 8.65 -9.43
CA TRP A 26 -26.94 8.77 -7.98
C TRP A 26 -28.26 8.39 -7.29
N ASN A 27 -28.20 7.50 -6.30
CA ASN A 27 -29.37 7.07 -5.53
C ASN A 27 -29.22 7.46 -4.04
N PRO A 28 -30.09 8.33 -3.48
CA PRO A 28 -30.01 8.74 -2.07
C PRO A 28 -30.30 7.61 -1.08
N ALA A 29 -30.88 6.49 -1.55
CA ALA A 29 -31.07 5.29 -0.73
C ALA A 29 -29.78 4.47 -0.55
N TRP A 30 -28.69 4.79 -1.26
CA TRP A 30 -27.42 4.10 -1.08
C TRP A 30 -26.81 4.39 0.29
N THR A 31 -26.50 3.32 1.01
CA THR A 31 -25.80 3.40 2.28
C THR A 31 -24.33 3.69 2.08
N VAL A 32 -23.66 4.17 3.14
CA VAL A 32 -22.20 4.35 3.15
C VAL A 32 -21.49 3.04 2.77
N SER A 33 -21.98 1.89 3.24
CA SER A 33 -21.41 0.59 2.89
C SER A 33 -21.47 0.34 1.37
N THR A 34 -22.61 0.61 0.74
CA THR A 34 -22.79 0.44 -0.71
C THR A 34 -21.83 1.33 -1.50
N ILE A 35 -21.65 2.58 -1.06
CA ILE A 35 -20.73 3.54 -1.70
C ILE A 35 -19.28 3.06 -1.58
N ILE A 36 -18.86 2.60 -0.40
CA ILE A 36 -17.51 2.08 -0.18
C ILE A 36 -17.27 0.83 -1.05
N THR A 37 -18.24 -0.08 -1.14
CA THR A 37 -18.16 -1.26 -2.02
C THR A 37 -18.05 -0.85 -3.49
N GLY A 38 -18.84 0.12 -3.94
CA GLY A 38 -18.76 0.64 -5.32
C GLY A 38 -17.40 1.28 -5.61
N LEU A 39 -16.84 2.05 -4.66
CA LEU A 39 -15.50 2.61 -4.77
C LEU A 39 -14.43 1.52 -4.90
N LEU A 40 -14.57 0.42 -4.14
CA LEU A 40 -13.68 -0.73 -4.25
C LEU A 40 -13.76 -1.39 -5.63
N SER A 41 -14.95 -1.51 -6.23
CA SER A 41 -15.08 -1.99 -7.61
C SER A 41 -14.32 -1.09 -8.58
N PHE A 42 -14.49 0.23 -8.50
CA PHE A 42 -13.75 1.19 -9.34
C PHE A 42 -12.23 1.21 -9.10
N MET A 43 -11.78 0.86 -7.89
CA MET A 43 -10.35 0.70 -7.59
C MET A 43 -9.71 -0.44 -8.39
N ASN A 44 -10.47 -1.49 -8.68
CA ASN A 44 -10.01 -2.67 -9.43
C ASN A 44 -10.18 -2.53 -10.95
N GLU A 45 -10.90 -1.51 -11.41
CA GLU A 45 -11.07 -1.19 -12.82
C GLU A 45 -9.93 -0.28 -13.34
N THR A 46 -9.69 -0.34 -14.65
CA THR A 46 -8.71 0.48 -15.36
C THR A 46 -9.31 1.66 -16.12
N ALA A 47 -10.63 1.80 -16.11
CA ALA A 47 -11.32 2.85 -16.85
C ALA A 47 -10.87 4.25 -16.37
N PRO A 48 -10.54 5.15 -17.31
CA PRO A 48 -10.14 6.51 -16.96
C PRO A 48 -11.34 7.27 -16.39
N THR A 49 -11.09 8.03 -15.33
CA THR A 49 -12.05 8.95 -14.72
C THR A 49 -11.32 10.20 -14.19
N LEU A 50 -12.07 11.25 -13.84
CA LEU A 50 -11.53 12.41 -13.16
C LEU A 50 -10.79 11.98 -11.88
N GLY A 51 -9.55 12.43 -11.74
CA GLY A 51 -8.69 12.07 -10.62
C GLY A 51 -8.10 10.67 -10.70
N SER A 52 -8.25 9.95 -11.82
CA SER A 52 -7.52 8.70 -12.07
C SER A 52 -6.05 8.96 -12.40
N LEU A 53 -5.20 7.99 -12.07
CA LEU A 53 -3.80 7.91 -12.47
C LEU A 53 -3.57 6.66 -13.31
N THR A 54 -2.65 6.76 -14.27
CA THR A 54 -2.13 5.60 -15.00
C THR A 54 -0.80 5.19 -14.36
N SER A 55 -0.74 3.99 -13.81
CA SER A 55 0.48 3.40 -13.25
C SER A 55 0.54 1.91 -13.56
N THR A 56 1.76 1.39 -13.55
CA THR A 56 2.05 -0.03 -13.72
C THR A 56 1.70 -0.83 -12.48
N ASP A 57 1.46 -2.13 -12.64
CA ASP A 57 1.18 -3.00 -11.49
C ASP A 57 2.37 -3.15 -10.55
N SER A 58 3.61 -3.01 -11.06
CA SER A 58 4.81 -2.97 -10.24
C SER A 58 4.82 -1.73 -9.33
N GLU A 59 4.50 -0.55 -9.87
CA GLU A 59 4.38 0.69 -9.08
C GLU A 59 3.28 0.56 -8.02
N LYS A 60 2.11 0.03 -8.37
CA LYS A 60 1.02 -0.22 -7.41
C LYS A 60 1.45 -1.14 -6.28
N ARG A 61 2.19 -2.23 -6.58
CA ARG A 61 2.74 -3.15 -5.56
C ARG A 61 3.72 -2.45 -4.63
N VAL A 62 4.58 -1.57 -5.16
CA VAL A 62 5.50 -0.77 -4.34
C VAL A 62 4.73 0.19 -3.44
N LEU A 63 3.72 0.88 -3.97
CA LEU A 63 2.87 1.79 -3.20
C LEU A 63 2.08 1.04 -2.12
N ALA A 64 1.55 -0.15 -2.42
CA ALA A 64 0.89 -1.00 -1.45
C ALA A 64 1.80 -1.35 -0.27
N LYS A 65 3.05 -1.76 -0.52
CA LYS A 65 4.03 -2.03 0.55
C LYS A 65 4.30 -0.79 1.40
N LYS A 66 4.51 0.37 0.76
CA LYS A 66 4.80 1.66 1.42
C LYS A 66 3.59 2.27 2.15
N SER A 67 2.37 1.86 1.79
CA SER A 67 1.13 2.41 2.34
C SER A 67 1.01 2.21 3.86
N ARG A 68 1.54 1.09 4.37
CA ARG A 68 1.55 0.74 5.80
C ARG A 68 2.29 1.80 6.62
N GLU A 69 3.56 2.02 6.30
CA GLU A 69 4.37 3.06 6.95
C GLU A 69 3.83 4.47 6.73
N PHE A 70 3.25 4.73 5.55
CA PHE A 70 2.63 6.01 5.26
C PHE A 70 1.45 6.29 6.20
N ASN A 71 0.55 5.32 6.37
CA ASN A 71 -0.64 5.48 7.20
C ASN A 71 -0.30 5.59 8.69
N LEU A 72 0.73 4.87 9.16
CA LEU A 72 1.17 4.97 10.56
C LEU A 72 1.74 6.35 10.95
N LYS A 73 2.11 7.19 9.97
CA LYS A 73 2.54 8.58 10.21
C LYS A 73 1.36 9.54 10.41
N ASP A 74 0.16 9.14 9.98
CA ASP A 74 -1.04 9.93 10.15
C ASP A 74 -1.67 9.63 11.51
N ARG A 75 -1.75 10.67 12.36
CA ARG A 75 -2.35 10.58 13.69
C ARG A 75 -3.83 10.23 13.61
N VAL A 76 -4.56 10.80 12.65
CA VAL A 76 -6.01 10.56 12.50
C VAL A 76 -6.27 9.10 12.15
N PHE A 77 -5.43 8.52 11.28
CA PHE A 77 -5.50 7.10 10.98
C PHE A 77 -5.25 6.23 12.22
N CYS A 78 -4.20 6.54 12.99
CA CYS A 78 -3.88 5.79 14.20
C CYS A 78 -4.97 5.89 15.28
N ASP A 79 -5.61 7.05 15.40
CA ASP A 79 -6.64 7.30 16.41
C ASP A 79 -7.98 6.65 16.02
N LEU A 80 -8.36 6.65 14.72
CA LEU A 80 -9.63 6.10 14.24
C LEU A 80 -9.58 4.58 13.99
N PHE A 81 -8.41 4.03 13.69
CA PHE A 81 -8.21 2.63 13.32
C PHE A 81 -7.10 1.97 14.15
N GLU A 82 -7.19 2.11 15.48
CA GLU A 82 -6.15 1.67 16.41
C GLU A 82 -5.79 0.18 16.26
N ASP A 83 -6.79 -0.71 16.18
CA ASP A 83 -6.58 -2.15 16.02
C ASP A 83 -5.75 -2.46 14.76
N LEU A 84 -6.13 -1.84 13.64
CA LEU A 84 -5.42 -2.00 12.37
C LEU A 84 -4.01 -1.38 12.42
N ALA A 85 -3.84 -0.23 13.08
CA ALA A 85 -2.53 0.37 13.24
C ALA A 85 -1.59 -0.52 14.08
N ASN A 86 -2.12 -1.18 15.11
CA ASN A 86 -1.36 -2.13 15.93
C ASN A 86 -1.01 -3.41 15.16
N GLU A 87 -1.93 -3.94 14.35
CA GLU A 87 -1.66 -5.05 13.44
C GLU A 87 -0.52 -4.70 12.47
N ILE A 88 -0.61 -3.56 11.78
CA ILE A 88 0.42 -3.10 10.84
C ILE A 88 1.78 -2.94 11.53
N ARG A 89 1.83 -2.36 12.74
CA ARG A 89 3.09 -2.22 13.51
C ARG A 89 3.71 -3.59 13.80
N THR A 90 2.89 -4.57 14.15
CA THR A 90 3.34 -5.93 14.45
C THR A 90 3.91 -6.60 13.21
N GLU A 91 3.19 -6.53 12.08
CA GLU A 91 3.66 -7.07 10.80
C GLU A 91 4.99 -6.44 10.36
N LEU A 92 5.12 -5.12 10.43
CA LEU A 92 6.36 -4.43 10.05
C LEU A 92 7.55 -4.81 10.96
N ALA A 93 7.29 -5.02 12.26
CA ALA A 93 8.33 -5.48 13.19
C ALA A 93 8.73 -6.95 12.93
N GLU A 94 7.81 -7.80 12.48
CA GLU A 94 8.11 -9.16 12.05
C GLU A 94 8.88 -9.22 10.74
N GLU A 95 8.48 -8.43 9.75
CA GLU A 95 9.18 -8.29 8.47
C GLU A 95 10.61 -7.77 8.69
N GLY A 96 10.79 -6.70 9.46
CA GLY A 96 12.12 -6.15 9.75
C GLY A 96 13.05 -7.15 10.47
N ARG A 97 12.51 -7.99 11.36
CA ARG A 97 13.28 -9.07 12.01
C ARG A 97 13.69 -10.15 11.03
N ARG A 98 12.82 -10.51 10.09
CA ARG A 98 13.10 -11.50 9.03
C ARG A 98 14.17 -11.00 8.07
N ASP A 99 14.04 -9.76 7.62
CA ASP A 99 14.98 -9.14 6.69
C ASP A 99 16.37 -9.02 7.33
N ALA A 100 16.45 -8.60 8.59
CA ALA A 100 17.71 -8.54 9.34
C ALA A 100 18.36 -9.93 9.53
N ALA A 101 17.56 -10.97 9.77
CA ALA A 101 18.06 -12.34 9.88
C ALA A 101 18.58 -12.86 8.52
N GLU A 102 17.89 -12.57 7.43
CA GLU A 102 18.33 -12.93 6.07
C GLU A 102 19.63 -12.21 5.69
N GLU A 103 19.74 -10.92 6.02
CA GLU A 103 20.96 -10.14 5.80
C GLU A 103 22.15 -10.69 6.60
N ALA A 104 21.95 -11.04 7.87
CA ALA A 104 22.99 -11.65 8.71
C ALA A 104 23.49 -12.99 8.14
N VAL A 105 22.58 -13.84 7.64
CA VAL A 105 22.94 -15.12 6.99
C VAL A 105 23.74 -14.88 5.70
N LEU A 106 23.34 -13.92 4.87
CA LEU A 106 24.06 -13.56 3.65
C LEU A 106 25.46 -13.01 3.97
N GLU A 107 25.60 -12.21 5.01
CA GLU A 107 26.88 -11.68 5.46
C GLU A 107 27.80 -12.80 5.98
N GLU A 108 27.27 -13.75 6.74
CA GLU A 108 28.01 -14.92 7.20
C GLU A 108 28.50 -15.79 6.03
N ILE A 109 27.65 -16.05 5.03
CA ILE A 109 28.01 -16.78 3.80
C ILE A 109 29.11 -16.03 3.03
N ASN A 110 28.97 -14.72 2.87
CA ASN A 110 29.94 -13.89 2.16
C ASN A 110 31.29 -13.82 2.89
N SER A 111 31.28 -13.72 4.22
CA SER A 111 32.51 -13.75 5.03
C SER A 111 33.22 -15.10 4.93
N SER A 112 32.46 -16.20 4.94
CA SER A 112 32.98 -17.56 4.77
C SER A 112 33.58 -17.79 3.38
N ARG A 113 32.95 -17.26 2.32
CA ARG A 113 33.50 -17.27 0.95
C ARG A 113 34.81 -16.50 0.86
N ARG A 114 34.89 -15.30 1.45
CA ARG A 114 36.12 -14.49 1.47
C ARG A 114 37.26 -15.20 2.19
N ARG A 115 37.00 -15.83 3.34
CA ARG A 115 38.00 -16.62 4.08
C ARG A 115 38.54 -17.80 3.27
N ARG A 116 37.66 -18.54 2.58
CA ARG A 116 38.08 -19.66 1.70
C ARG A 116 38.92 -19.19 0.52
N HIS A 117 38.60 -18.04 -0.08
CA HIS A 117 39.37 -17.50 -1.21
C HIS A 117 40.79 -17.09 -0.80
N ASN A 118 40.96 -16.45 0.37
CA ASN A 118 42.28 -16.06 0.86
C ASN A 118 43.16 -17.25 1.30
N CYS A 119 42.57 -18.42 1.57
CA CYS A 119 43.31 -19.61 2.00
C CYS A 119 43.85 -20.44 0.81
N VAL A 120 43.40 -20.18 -0.42
CA VAL A 120 43.79 -20.94 -1.64
C VAL A 120 44.95 -20.26 -2.40
N CYS A 121 45.29 -19.01 -2.07
CA CYS A 121 46.36 -18.24 -2.72
C CYS A 121 47.65 -18.12 -1.86
N SER A 122 47.86 -18.98 -0.87
CA SER A 122 49.10 -19.12 -0.09
C SER A 122 49.64 -20.53 -0.20
#